data_AF-A0A6J4T9G0-F1
#
_entry.id   AF-A0A6J4T9G0-F1
#
_cell.length_a   1.000
_cell.length_b   1.000
_cell.length_c   1.000
_cell.angle_alpha   90.00
_cell.angle_beta   90.00
_cell.angle_gamma   90.00
#
_symmetry.space_group_name_H-M   'P 1'
#
loop_
_entity.id
_entity.type
_entity.pdbx_description
1 polymer ?
#
loop_
_entity_poly.entity_id
_entity_poly.type
_entity_poly.pdbx_seq_one_letter_code
_entity_poly.pdbx_strand_id
1 'polypeptide(L)'
;MQDPDQHHDGADELLARALLDPDASAAVALRVEGLPLSQALTVVFHGRRDLGTIQTYVAHGGRGAGDAITAREMLRVPCDLDLAGADSREEAEHLYAVQARALRDALQAADTVLAIWRDALAALADSPVDVDRSIELRLALPAHRLMPVALVDPEHHLTVAPVCSARTLALGLPPMGIACAQQDVAHVYPLPDDPERCLEDFAERASEHARRVGERLDQQEASVRRFLELNDPDGLGETG
;
A
#
# COMPACT_ATOMS: atom_id res chain seq x y z
N MET A 1 17.53 1.62 -21.61
CA MET A 1 16.25 2.11 -21.10
C MET A 1 15.72 1.00 -20.23
N GLN A 2 15.98 1.08 -18.92
CA GLN A 2 15.55 0.09 -17.94
C GLN A 2 14.11 0.40 -17.55
N ASP A 3 13.27 -0.62 -17.62
CA ASP A 3 11.84 -0.55 -17.32
C ASP A 3 11.65 -0.48 -15.80
N PRO A 4 10.98 0.55 -15.24
CA PRO A 4 10.84 0.70 -13.79
C PRO A 4 9.88 -0.32 -13.13
N ASP A 5 9.13 -1.12 -13.90
CA ASP A 5 8.11 -2.04 -13.36
C ASP A 5 8.59 -3.48 -13.08
N GLN A 6 9.81 -3.86 -13.45
CA GLN A 6 10.29 -5.26 -13.32
C GLN A 6 10.64 -5.71 -11.89
N HIS A 7 10.67 -4.82 -10.90
CA HIS A 7 11.11 -5.17 -9.54
C HIS A 7 9.97 -5.70 -8.64
N HIS A 8 8.70 -5.42 -8.97
CA HIS A 8 7.57 -5.86 -8.15
C HIS A 8 7.20 -7.34 -8.39
N ASP A 9 7.12 -7.80 -9.64
CA ASP A 9 6.75 -9.19 -9.98
C ASP A 9 7.76 -10.25 -9.51
N GLY A 10 9.05 -9.90 -9.50
CA GLY A 10 10.11 -10.84 -9.08
C GLY A 10 10.01 -11.20 -7.60
N ALA A 11 9.62 -10.26 -6.74
CA ALA A 11 9.49 -10.52 -5.31
C ALA A 11 8.33 -11.49 -5.02
N ASP A 12 7.22 -11.36 -5.73
CA ASP A 12 6.03 -12.20 -5.56
C ASP A 12 6.25 -13.60 -6.15
N GLU A 13 6.94 -13.72 -7.29
CA GLU A 13 7.33 -15.01 -7.86
C GLU A 13 8.36 -15.73 -6.96
N LEU A 14 9.30 -14.98 -6.38
CA LEU A 14 10.21 -15.52 -5.39
C LEU A 14 9.43 -15.97 -4.14
N LEU A 15 8.51 -15.17 -3.60
CA LEU A 15 7.69 -15.56 -2.45
C LEU A 15 6.85 -16.81 -2.73
N ALA A 16 6.23 -16.89 -3.91
CA ALA A 16 5.47 -18.07 -4.33
C ALA A 16 6.36 -19.32 -4.41
N ARG A 17 7.57 -19.21 -4.97
CA ARG A 17 8.55 -20.31 -5.00
C ARG A 17 9.06 -20.69 -3.61
N ALA A 18 9.15 -19.73 -2.69
CA ALA A 18 9.62 -19.94 -1.32
C ALA A 18 8.66 -20.82 -0.51
N LEU A 19 7.35 -20.54 -0.62
CA LEU A 19 6.31 -21.34 0.04
C LEU A 19 6.26 -22.78 -0.47
N LEU A 20 6.90 -23.07 -1.61
CA LEU A 20 6.94 -24.38 -2.24
C LEU A 20 8.19 -25.20 -1.86
N ASP A 21 9.27 -24.57 -1.33
CA ASP A 21 10.53 -25.25 -0.94
C ASP A 21 10.91 -24.96 0.53
N PRO A 22 10.36 -25.77 1.47
CA PRO A 22 10.59 -25.61 2.90
C PRO A 22 12.01 -25.98 3.37
N ASP A 23 12.79 -26.71 2.56
CA ASP A 23 14.15 -27.12 2.93
C ASP A 23 15.20 -26.04 2.61
N ALA A 24 14.85 -25.06 1.76
CA ALA A 24 15.72 -23.96 1.34
C ALA A 24 15.39 -22.61 2.01
N SER A 25 14.38 -22.57 2.88
CA SER A 25 13.84 -21.34 3.47
C SER A 25 13.69 -21.44 4.99
N ALA A 26 13.75 -20.29 5.67
CA ALA A 26 13.44 -20.17 7.09
C ALA A 26 12.55 -18.95 7.31
N ALA A 27 11.50 -19.10 8.13
CA ALA A 27 10.57 -18.03 8.44
C ALA A 27 10.35 -17.89 9.95
N VAL A 28 10.28 -16.64 10.41
CA VAL A 28 9.91 -16.30 11.78
C VAL A 28 8.74 -15.33 11.74
N ALA A 29 7.69 -15.62 12.51
CA ALA A 29 6.49 -14.79 12.59
C ALA A 29 6.41 -14.08 13.95
N LEU A 30 6.09 -12.80 13.91
CA LEU A 30 5.79 -11.96 15.06
C LEU A 30 4.35 -11.47 14.96
N ARG A 31 3.57 -11.72 16.01
CA ARG A 31 2.21 -11.17 16.12
C ARG A 31 2.23 -9.81 16.79
N VAL A 32 1.53 -8.85 16.20
CA VAL A 32 1.27 -7.51 16.73
C VAL A 32 -0.22 -7.39 17.02
N GLU A 33 -0.58 -7.04 18.26
CA GLU A 33 -1.97 -6.96 18.72
C GLU A 33 -2.29 -5.60 19.34
N GLY A 34 -3.56 -5.40 19.67
CA GLY A 34 -4.04 -4.19 20.33
C GLY A 34 -4.06 -2.98 19.39
N LEU A 35 -4.16 -3.25 18.08
CA LEU A 35 -4.20 -2.22 17.05
C LEU A 35 -5.64 -1.65 16.95
N PRO A 36 -5.84 -0.33 17.11
CA PRO A 36 -7.16 0.32 17.04
C PRO A 36 -8.06 -0.08 15.86
N LEU A 37 -7.50 -0.17 14.65
CA LEU A 37 -8.24 -0.51 13.42
C LEU A 37 -7.99 -1.94 12.98
N SER A 38 -6.72 -2.33 12.86
CA SER A 38 -6.34 -3.65 12.34
C SER A 38 -6.63 -4.77 13.32
N GLN A 39 -6.81 -4.48 14.62
CA GLN A 39 -6.87 -5.43 15.75
C GLN A 39 -5.59 -6.23 15.95
N ALA A 40 -5.17 -6.98 14.91
CA ALA A 40 -3.92 -7.71 14.88
C ALA A 40 -3.31 -7.75 13.46
N LEU A 41 -1.98 -7.79 13.42
CA LEU A 41 -1.16 -8.01 12.23
C LEU A 41 -0.08 -9.05 12.54
N THR A 42 0.38 -9.77 11.53
CA THR A 42 1.53 -10.69 11.63
C THR A 42 2.65 -10.18 10.74
N VAL A 43 3.82 -9.96 11.34
CA VAL A 43 5.07 -9.68 10.64
C VAL A 43 5.79 -10.99 10.38
N VAL A 44 6.24 -11.23 9.15
CA VAL A 44 6.99 -12.43 8.77
C VAL A 44 8.36 -12.01 8.25
N PHE A 45 9.41 -12.50 8.91
CA PHE A 45 10.78 -12.43 8.41
C PHE A 45 11.10 -13.71 7.68
N HIS A 46 11.49 -13.60 6.42
CA HIS A 46 11.62 -14.71 5.52
C HIS A 46 13.01 -14.73 4.87
N GLY A 47 13.85 -15.66 5.32
CA GLY A 47 15.20 -15.86 4.80
C GLY A 47 15.27 -16.98 3.76
N ARG A 48 16.01 -16.74 2.67
CA ARG A 48 16.37 -17.77 1.69
C ARG A 48 17.81 -17.66 1.27
N ARG A 49 18.40 -18.81 0.93
CA ARG A 49 19.78 -18.91 0.47
C ARG A 49 20.04 -18.19 -0.87
N ASP A 50 19.05 -18.15 -1.76
CA ASP A 50 19.20 -17.56 -3.10
C ASP A 50 18.81 -16.08 -3.19
N LEU A 51 18.14 -15.54 -2.16
CA LEU A 51 17.73 -14.13 -2.12
C LEU A 51 18.84 -13.18 -1.65
N GLY A 52 19.82 -13.68 -0.89
CA GLY A 52 20.88 -12.85 -0.31
C GLY A 52 20.42 -11.83 0.74
N THR A 53 19.15 -11.85 1.13
CA THR A 53 18.53 -10.96 2.14
C THR A 53 17.43 -11.70 2.91
N ILE A 54 17.11 -11.23 4.12
CA ILE A 54 15.94 -11.68 4.89
C ILE A 54 14.81 -10.69 4.65
N GLN A 55 13.85 -11.09 3.83
CA GLN A 55 12.75 -10.22 3.43
C GLN A 55 11.69 -10.12 4.53
N THR A 56 11.11 -8.94 4.67
CA THR A 56 10.03 -8.68 5.62
C THR A 56 8.69 -8.54 4.92
N TYR A 57 7.68 -9.20 5.48
CA TYR A 57 6.30 -9.18 5.03
C TYR A 57 5.35 -8.87 6.19
N VAL A 58 4.18 -8.34 5.87
CA VAL A 58 3.09 -8.12 6.82
C VAL A 58 1.80 -8.73 6.28
N ALA A 59 1.14 -9.53 7.11
CA ALA A 59 -0.16 -10.11 6.85
C ALA A 59 -1.19 -9.55 7.83
N HIS A 60 -2.45 -9.47 7.39
CA HIS A 60 -3.54 -9.16 8.31
C HIS A 60 -3.89 -10.35 9.22
N GLY A 61 -4.25 -10.06 10.46
CA GLY A 61 -4.70 -11.02 11.44
C GLY A 61 -3.59 -11.43 12.40
N GLY A 62 -3.98 -12.20 13.42
CA GLY A 62 -3.09 -12.67 14.48
C GLY A 62 -2.54 -14.07 14.23
N ARG A 63 -1.94 -14.33 13.06
CA ARG A 63 -1.42 -15.65 12.70
C ARG A 63 -0.32 -16.08 13.66
N GLY A 64 -0.42 -17.30 14.18
CA GLY A 64 0.50 -17.92 15.12
C GLY A 64 1.49 -18.89 14.45
N ALA A 65 2.36 -19.48 15.27
CA ALA A 65 3.29 -20.50 14.79
C ALA A 65 2.54 -21.72 14.24
N GLY A 66 2.89 -22.14 13.02
CA GLY A 66 2.26 -23.28 12.33
C GLY A 66 1.05 -22.91 11.46
N ASP A 67 0.58 -21.66 11.50
CA ASP A 67 -0.44 -21.20 10.58
C ASP A 67 0.15 -21.05 9.17
N ALA A 68 -0.54 -21.59 8.17
CA ALA A 68 -0.20 -21.34 6.78
C ALA A 68 -0.65 -19.93 6.38
N ILE A 69 0.25 -19.18 5.74
CA ILE A 69 -0.02 -17.87 5.13
C ILE A 69 0.37 -17.98 3.66
N THR A 70 -0.56 -17.68 2.76
CA THR A 70 -0.29 -17.72 1.32
C THR A 70 0.42 -16.45 0.86
N ALA A 71 1.10 -16.50 -0.30
CA ALA A 71 1.75 -15.32 -0.88
C ALA A 71 0.79 -14.15 -1.09
N ARG A 72 -0.46 -14.45 -1.46
CA ARG A 72 -1.55 -13.47 -1.64
C ARG A 72 -2.06 -12.86 -0.33
N GLU A 73 -1.61 -13.39 0.81
CA GLU A 73 -1.89 -12.87 2.14
C GLU A 73 -0.70 -12.12 2.76
N MET A 74 0.39 -11.91 2.01
CA MET A 74 1.58 -11.20 2.48
C MET A 74 1.87 -9.92 1.69
N LEU A 75 1.87 -8.77 2.38
CA LEU A 75 2.34 -7.50 1.84
C LEU A 75 3.84 -7.40 2.04
N ARG A 76 4.60 -7.24 0.96
CA ARG A 76 6.04 -6.96 1.02
C ARG A 76 6.30 -5.57 1.59
N VAL A 77 7.10 -5.48 2.64
CA VAL A 77 7.44 -4.21 3.31
C VAL A 77 8.93 -3.91 3.12
N PRO A 78 9.34 -2.72 2.66
CA PRO A 78 10.71 -2.42 2.26
C PRO A 78 11.66 -2.20 3.46
N CYS A 79 11.77 -3.19 4.36
CA CYS A 79 12.58 -3.13 5.57
C CYS A 79 13.09 -4.53 5.91
N ASP A 80 14.17 -4.94 5.23
CA ASP A 80 14.74 -6.27 5.37
C ASP A 80 15.56 -6.40 6.65
N LEU A 81 15.53 -7.59 7.25
CA LEU A 81 16.34 -7.90 8.42
C LEU A 81 17.79 -8.15 7.98
N ASP A 82 18.70 -7.35 8.52
CA ASP A 82 20.13 -7.53 8.33
C ASP A 82 20.76 -8.17 9.58
N LEU A 83 21.28 -9.38 9.42
CA LEU A 83 22.01 -10.12 10.45
C LEU A 83 23.51 -10.25 10.11
N ALA A 84 24.00 -9.61 9.05
CA ALA A 84 25.38 -9.79 8.59
C ALA A 84 26.43 -9.31 9.61
N GLY A 85 26.04 -8.40 10.51
CA GLY A 85 26.88 -7.91 11.60
C GLY A 85 26.86 -8.74 12.88
N ALA A 86 26.16 -9.89 12.92
CA ALA A 86 26.15 -10.76 14.08
C ALA A 86 27.29 -11.80 14.01
N ASP A 87 28.23 -11.72 14.94
CA ASP A 87 29.33 -12.69 15.09
C ASP A 87 28.89 -13.90 15.94
N SER A 88 27.73 -13.81 16.60
CA SER A 88 27.17 -14.88 17.43
C SER A 88 25.65 -15.01 17.30
N ARG A 89 25.13 -16.15 17.75
CA ARG A 89 23.68 -16.38 17.84
C ARG A 89 23.00 -15.37 18.77
N GLU A 90 23.62 -15.03 19.89
CA GLU A 90 23.08 -14.07 20.85
C GLU A 90 22.95 -12.67 20.23
N GLU A 91 23.96 -12.26 19.46
CA GLU A 91 23.91 -10.99 18.71
C GLU A 91 22.84 -11.01 17.61
N ALA A 92 22.69 -12.13 16.89
CA ALA A 92 21.63 -12.28 15.89
C ALA A 92 20.23 -12.20 16.53
N GLU A 93 20.04 -12.85 17.68
CA GLU A 93 18.80 -12.76 18.48
C GLU A 93 18.54 -11.33 18.96
N HIS A 94 19.59 -10.60 19.35
CA HIS A 94 19.50 -9.19 19.72
C HIS A 94 19.07 -8.30 18.53
N LEU A 95 19.75 -8.41 17.38
CA LEU A 95 19.42 -7.65 16.16
C LEU A 95 17.98 -7.92 15.71
N TYR A 96 17.56 -9.20 15.72
CA TYR A 96 16.19 -9.59 15.47
C TYR A 96 15.22 -8.90 16.43
N ALA A 97 15.47 -8.93 17.74
CA ALA A 97 14.60 -8.33 18.74
C ALA A 97 14.49 -6.79 18.59
N VAL A 98 15.58 -6.13 18.21
CA VAL A 98 15.59 -4.69 17.92
C VAL A 98 14.72 -4.37 16.71
N GLN A 99 14.91 -5.09 15.60
CA GLN A 99 14.13 -4.89 14.37
C GLN A 99 12.65 -5.21 14.58
N ALA A 100 12.33 -6.30 15.28
CA ALA A 100 10.97 -6.68 15.64
C ALA A 100 10.26 -5.61 16.47
N ARG A 101 10.98 -5.01 17.43
CA ARG A 101 10.47 -3.89 18.24
C ARG A 101 10.19 -2.67 17.39
N ALA A 102 11.14 -2.27 16.54
CA ALA A 102 10.98 -1.13 15.64
C ALA A 102 9.76 -1.31 14.72
N LEU A 103 9.61 -2.47 14.08
CA LEU A 103 8.46 -2.76 13.22
C LEU A 103 7.14 -2.71 13.97
N ARG A 104 7.06 -3.28 15.17
CA ARG A 104 5.87 -3.20 16.01
C ARG A 104 5.50 -1.75 16.31
N ASP A 105 6.46 -0.95 16.74
CA ASP A 105 6.24 0.45 17.13
C ASP A 105 5.78 1.29 15.92
N ALA A 106 6.37 1.08 14.73
CA ALA A 106 5.92 1.72 13.48
C ALA A 106 4.49 1.32 13.08
N LEU A 107 4.15 0.02 13.16
CA LEU A 107 2.81 -0.49 12.84
C LEU A 107 1.76 0.07 13.80
N GLN A 108 2.06 0.11 15.09
CA GLN A 108 1.17 0.71 16.10
C GLN A 108 0.96 2.20 15.85
N ALA A 109 2.02 2.95 15.54
CA ALA A 109 1.92 4.36 15.23
C ALA A 109 1.04 4.60 13.99
N ALA A 110 1.22 3.81 12.94
CA ALA A 110 0.46 3.96 11.71
C ALA A 110 -1.01 3.60 11.86
N ASP A 111 -1.32 2.52 12.57
CA ASP A 111 -2.70 2.12 12.85
C ASP A 111 -3.42 3.17 13.72
N THR A 112 -2.69 3.77 14.67
CA THR A 112 -3.19 4.88 15.49
C THR A 112 -3.47 6.12 14.65
N VAL A 113 -2.54 6.52 13.79
CA VAL A 113 -2.76 7.66 12.88
C VAL A 113 -3.96 7.40 11.97
N LEU A 114 -4.05 6.20 11.40
CA LEU A 114 -5.17 5.85 10.53
C LEU A 114 -6.50 5.85 11.31
N ALA A 115 -6.51 5.44 12.58
CA ALA A 115 -7.70 5.56 13.43
C ALA A 115 -8.18 7.00 13.60
N ILE A 116 -7.25 7.96 13.78
CA ILE A 116 -7.58 9.39 13.86
C ILE A 116 -8.21 9.87 12.54
N TRP A 117 -7.64 9.46 11.41
CA TRP A 117 -8.14 9.82 10.09
C TRP A 117 -9.51 9.21 9.76
N ARG A 118 -9.85 8.07 10.35
CA ARG A 118 -11.16 7.44 10.17
C ARG A 118 -12.29 8.34 10.66
N ASP A 119 -12.09 8.97 11.82
CA ASP A 119 -13.12 9.83 12.41
C ASP A 119 -13.34 11.08 11.55
N ALA A 120 -12.26 11.70 11.07
CA ALA A 120 -12.32 12.85 10.15
C ALA A 120 -12.96 12.48 8.80
N LEU A 121 -12.59 11.33 8.22
CA LEU A 121 -13.17 10.86 6.97
C LEU A 121 -14.66 10.54 7.13
N ALA A 122 -15.07 9.93 8.24
CA ALA A 122 -16.48 9.64 8.50
C ALA A 122 -17.31 10.92 8.68
N ALA A 123 -16.73 11.97 9.28
CA ALA A 123 -17.38 13.27 9.39
C ALA A 123 -17.59 13.95 8.04
N LEU A 124 -16.62 13.83 7.11
CA LEU A 124 -16.71 14.41 5.77
C LEU A 124 -17.62 13.61 4.83
N ALA A 125 -17.54 12.27 4.88
CA ALA A 125 -18.22 11.39 3.94
C ALA A 125 -19.74 11.29 4.16
N ASP A 126 -20.24 11.78 5.31
CA ASP A 126 -21.62 11.59 5.81
C ASP A 126 -22.12 10.14 5.66
N SER A 127 -21.19 9.18 5.69
CA SER A 127 -21.42 7.78 5.38
C SER A 127 -20.40 6.88 6.10
N PRO A 128 -20.69 5.57 6.25
CA PRO A 128 -19.78 4.65 6.91
C PRO A 128 -18.45 4.51 6.15
N VAL A 129 -17.36 4.79 6.85
CA VAL A 129 -16.00 4.49 6.38
C VAL A 129 -15.67 3.03 6.66
N ASP A 130 -15.33 2.30 5.60
CA ASP A 130 -14.88 0.92 5.65
C ASP A 130 -13.39 0.81 5.93
N VAL A 131 -12.99 -0.34 6.47
CA VAL A 131 -11.58 -0.71 6.67
C VAL A 131 -11.23 -1.84 5.71
N ASP A 132 -10.54 -1.48 4.63
CA ASP A 132 -10.01 -2.44 3.67
C ASP A 132 -8.75 -3.09 4.25
N ARG A 133 -8.72 -4.42 4.23
CA ARG A 133 -7.62 -5.26 4.74
C ARG A 133 -6.88 -5.99 3.62
N SER A 134 -7.13 -5.59 2.38
CA SER A 134 -6.53 -6.18 1.19
C SER A 134 -5.08 -5.73 1.03
N ILE A 135 -4.29 -6.60 0.44
CA ILE A 135 -2.86 -6.37 0.18
C ILE A 135 -2.66 -5.54 -1.07
N GLU A 136 -3.45 -5.85 -2.09
CA GLU A 136 -3.60 -5.04 -3.29
C GLU A 136 -4.68 -3.99 -3.05
N LEU A 137 -4.35 -2.73 -3.35
CA LEU A 137 -5.36 -1.68 -3.49
C LEU A 137 -5.76 -1.58 -4.95
N ARG A 138 -7.00 -1.16 -5.20
CA ARG A 138 -7.49 -0.86 -6.56
C ARG A 138 -6.87 0.41 -7.16
N LEU A 139 -5.96 1.06 -6.43
CA LEU A 139 -5.36 2.36 -6.75
C LEU A 139 -3.86 2.31 -6.51
N ALA A 140 -3.09 2.91 -7.40
CA ALA A 140 -1.66 3.09 -7.21
C ALA A 140 -1.40 4.21 -6.21
N LEU A 141 -0.66 3.91 -5.14
CA LEU A 141 -0.20 4.92 -4.19
C LEU A 141 1.19 5.44 -4.59
N PRO A 142 1.49 6.72 -4.36
CA PRO A 142 2.78 7.32 -4.71
C PRO A 142 3.94 6.89 -3.78
N ALA A 143 3.64 6.07 -2.76
CA ALA A 143 4.62 5.56 -1.80
C ALA A 143 4.22 4.16 -1.30
N HIS A 144 5.21 3.41 -0.79
CA HIS A 144 4.99 2.07 -0.27
C HIS A 144 4.02 2.07 0.92
N ARG A 145 3.09 1.11 0.87
CA ARG A 145 2.23 0.81 2.01
C ARG A 145 3.04 0.21 3.13
N LEU A 146 2.70 0.63 4.33
CA LEU A 146 3.28 0.07 5.54
C LEU A 146 2.59 -1.24 5.97
N MET A 147 1.27 -1.26 5.84
CA MET A 147 0.42 -2.33 6.34
C MET A 147 -0.71 -2.62 5.36
N PRO A 148 -1.24 -3.86 5.36
CA PRO A 148 -2.35 -4.24 4.49
C PRO A 148 -3.68 -3.72 5.04
N VAL A 149 -3.71 -2.47 5.54
CA VAL A 149 -4.93 -1.80 6.01
C VAL A 149 -5.02 -0.40 5.43
N ALA A 150 -6.21 -0.04 4.96
CA ALA A 150 -6.57 1.28 4.45
C ALA A 150 -8.00 1.61 4.88
N LEU A 151 -8.32 2.90 4.94
CA LEU A 151 -9.70 3.36 5.04
C LEU A 151 -10.26 3.54 3.64
N VAL A 152 -11.53 3.19 3.46
CA VAL A 152 -12.22 3.35 2.20
C VAL A 152 -13.56 4.02 2.44
N ASP A 153 -13.79 5.10 1.73
CA ASP A 153 -15.11 5.65 1.49
C ASP A 153 -15.62 5.10 0.16
N PRO A 154 -16.57 4.15 0.18
CA PRO A 154 -17.05 3.50 -1.03
C PRO A 154 -17.89 4.43 -1.90
N GLU A 155 -18.58 5.41 -1.32
CA GLU A 155 -19.48 6.32 -2.04
C GLU A 155 -18.68 7.33 -2.87
N HIS A 156 -17.60 7.88 -2.30
CA HIS A 156 -16.73 8.83 -3.00
C HIS A 156 -15.51 8.16 -3.66
N HIS A 157 -15.40 6.83 -3.57
CA HIS A 157 -14.27 6.04 -4.07
C HIS A 157 -12.91 6.54 -3.57
N LEU A 158 -12.87 7.05 -2.34
CA LEU A 158 -11.68 7.59 -1.71
C LEU A 158 -11.02 6.52 -0.83
N THR A 159 -9.71 6.33 -1.01
CA THR A 159 -8.87 5.46 -0.19
C THR A 159 -7.86 6.29 0.58
N VAL A 160 -7.77 6.06 1.88
CA VAL A 160 -6.80 6.69 2.77
C VAL A 160 -5.87 5.63 3.37
N ALA A 161 -4.56 5.79 3.20
CA ALA A 161 -3.58 4.82 3.66
C ALA A 161 -2.34 5.50 4.26
N PRO A 162 -1.77 4.98 5.36
CA PRO A 162 -0.51 5.48 5.88
C PRO A 162 0.64 5.02 4.98
N VAL A 163 1.57 5.95 4.73
CA VAL A 163 2.74 5.69 3.90
C VAL A 163 4.02 5.82 4.71
N CYS A 164 4.94 4.89 4.48
CA CYS A 164 6.22 4.82 5.17
C CYS A 164 7.37 4.74 4.17
N SER A 165 8.55 5.16 4.61
CA SER A 165 9.80 4.78 3.95
C SER A 165 10.42 3.58 4.65
N ALA A 166 11.35 2.92 3.95
CA ALA A 166 12.27 1.94 4.54
C ALA A 166 12.93 2.45 5.83
N ARG A 167 13.28 3.74 5.87
CA ARG A 167 13.93 4.38 7.01
C ARG A 167 12.99 4.54 8.22
N THR A 168 11.77 5.02 8.02
CA THR A 168 10.81 5.18 9.13
C THR A 168 10.51 3.82 9.75
N LEU A 169 10.40 2.79 8.91
CA LEU A 169 10.21 1.41 9.29
C LEU A 169 11.35 0.84 10.14
N ALA A 170 12.59 0.94 9.64
CA ALA A 170 13.77 0.41 10.33
C ALA A 170 14.00 1.06 11.70
N LEU A 171 13.57 2.31 11.87
CA LEU A 171 13.75 3.08 13.10
C LEU A 171 12.54 3.06 14.03
N GLY A 172 11.44 2.37 13.65
CA GLY A 172 10.21 2.34 14.44
C GLY A 172 9.53 3.70 14.58
N LEU A 173 9.69 4.55 13.57
CA LEU A 173 9.11 5.89 13.53
C LEU A 173 7.67 5.86 12.99
N PRO A 174 6.86 6.87 13.31
CA PRO A 174 5.55 7.05 12.70
C PRO A 174 5.61 7.11 11.16
N PRO A 175 4.46 6.93 10.47
CA PRO A 175 4.37 7.17 9.04
C PRO A 175 4.97 8.51 8.61
N MET A 176 5.44 8.59 7.38
CA MET A 176 5.89 9.88 6.83
C MET A 176 4.72 10.80 6.55
N GLY A 177 3.54 10.21 6.30
CA GLY A 177 2.33 10.93 5.98
C GLY A 177 1.17 9.98 5.71
N ILE A 178 0.09 10.56 5.21
CA ILE A 178 -1.13 9.87 4.84
C ILE A 178 -1.40 10.12 3.37
N ALA A 179 -1.52 9.04 2.60
CA ALA A 179 -1.94 9.11 1.21
C ALA A 179 -3.46 9.12 1.14
N CYS A 180 -4.02 10.13 0.47
CA CYS A 180 -5.38 10.14 -0.03
C CYS A 180 -5.32 9.81 -1.53
N ALA A 181 -6.14 8.87 -1.97
CA ALA A 181 -6.17 8.45 -3.36
C ALA A 181 -7.60 8.18 -3.84
N GLN A 182 -7.89 8.65 -5.04
CA GLN A 182 -9.08 8.35 -5.83
C GLN A 182 -8.60 8.01 -7.24
N GLN A 183 -9.46 7.48 -8.11
CA GLN A 183 -9.09 7.12 -9.48
C GLN A 183 -8.26 8.24 -10.15
N ASP A 184 -7.04 7.90 -10.59
CA ASP A 184 -6.07 8.76 -11.29
C ASP A 184 -5.54 9.98 -10.51
N VAL A 185 -5.88 10.12 -9.21
CA VAL A 185 -5.41 11.21 -8.34
C VAL A 185 -4.93 10.65 -7.01
N ALA A 186 -3.69 10.95 -6.63
CA ALA A 186 -3.18 10.64 -5.30
C ALA A 186 -2.34 11.79 -4.75
N HIS A 187 -2.43 12.00 -3.44
CA HIS A 187 -1.63 13.00 -2.74
C HIS A 187 -1.22 12.49 -1.36
N VAL A 188 -0.03 12.87 -0.90
CA VAL A 188 0.48 12.51 0.43
C VAL A 188 0.54 13.75 1.31
N TYR A 189 -0.23 13.75 2.38
CA TYR A 189 -0.25 14.80 3.39
C TYR A 189 0.73 14.47 4.53
N PRO A 190 1.54 15.44 4.99
CA PRO A 190 2.33 15.30 6.22
C PRO A 190 1.47 14.98 7.45
N LEU A 191 2.00 14.19 8.39
CA LEU A 191 1.27 13.83 9.62
C LEU A 191 0.84 14.99 10.53
N PRO A 192 1.60 16.11 10.66
CA PRO A 192 1.17 17.22 11.51
C PRO A 192 -0.05 17.98 10.98
N ASP A 193 -0.44 17.74 9.73
CA ASP A 193 -1.53 18.45 9.10
C ASP A 193 -2.87 17.95 9.64
N ASP A 194 -3.83 18.87 9.71
CA ASP A 194 -5.18 18.59 10.21
C ASP A 194 -5.94 17.69 9.22
N PRO A 195 -6.45 16.52 9.64
CA PRO A 195 -7.08 15.56 8.73
C PRO A 195 -8.30 16.12 7.99
N GLU A 196 -9.15 16.91 8.65
CA GLU A 196 -10.34 17.50 8.03
C GLU A 196 -9.94 18.43 6.87
N ARG A 197 -9.01 19.35 7.13
CA ARG A 197 -8.48 20.25 6.09
C ARG A 197 -7.79 19.53 4.95
N CYS A 198 -7.07 18.43 5.24
CA CYS A 198 -6.42 17.64 4.20
C CYS A 198 -7.44 16.94 3.30
N LEU A 199 -8.52 16.40 3.88
CA LEU A 199 -9.57 15.73 3.13
C LEU A 199 -10.38 16.72 2.28
N GLU A 200 -10.66 17.92 2.80
CA GLU A 200 -11.28 19.01 2.04
C GLU A 200 -10.42 19.45 0.84
N ASP A 201 -9.13 19.68 1.06
CA ASP A 201 -8.16 20.01 -0.01
C ASP A 201 -8.07 18.86 -1.04
N PHE A 202 -8.10 17.60 -0.59
CA PHE A 202 -8.10 16.47 -1.50
C PHE A 202 -9.36 16.42 -2.36
N ALA A 203 -10.54 16.66 -1.77
CA ALA A 203 -11.81 16.68 -2.50
C ALA A 203 -11.83 17.76 -3.59
N GLU A 204 -11.25 18.93 -3.31
CA GLU A 204 -11.06 20.00 -4.31
C GLU A 204 -10.15 19.53 -5.45
N ARG A 205 -8.98 18.96 -5.13
CA ARG A 205 -8.05 18.42 -6.14
C ARG A 205 -8.67 17.35 -7.03
N ALA A 206 -9.42 16.42 -6.43
CA ALA A 206 -10.10 15.35 -7.15
C ALA A 206 -11.18 15.92 -8.09
N SER A 207 -11.95 16.90 -7.63
CA SER A 207 -12.96 17.61 -8.43
C SER A 207 -12.34 18.37 -9.61
N GLU A 208 -11.23 19.09 -9.38
CA GLU A 208 -10.49 19.78 -10.45
C GLU A 208 -9.90 18.82 -11.47
N HIS A 209 -9.41 17.66 -11.03
CA HIS A 209 -8.92 16.62 -11.93
C HIS A 209 -10.05 16.05 -12.78
N ALA A 210 -11.18 15.68 -12.16
CA ALA A 210 -12.35 15.15 -12.86
C ALA A 210 -12.86 16.12 -13.94
N ARG A 211 -12.93 17.43 -13.62
CA ARG A 211 -13.30 18.47 -14.61
C ARG A 211 -12.33 18.51 -15.79
N ARG A 212 -11.01 18.49 -15.53
CA ARG A 212 -9.99 18.50 -16.60
C ARG A 212 -10.04 17.23 -17.46
N VAL A 213 -10.33 16.08 -16.86
CA VAL A 213 -10.49 14.82 -17.60
C VAL A 213 -11.73 14.89 -18.50
N GLY A 214 -12.86 15.40 -17.98
CA GLY A 214 -14.08 15.62 -18.77
C GLY A 214 -13.84 16.52 -19.98
N GLU A 215 -13.21 17.69 -19.77
CA GLU A 215 -12.87 18.61 -20.86
C GLU A 215 -11.97 17.97 -21.94
N ARG A 216 -11.02 17.12 -21.52
CA ARG A 216 -10.16 16.40 -22.45
C ARG A 216 -10.92 15.35 -23.25
N LEU A 217 -11.86 14.63 -22.62
CA LEU A 217 -12.69 13.63 -23.29
C LEU A 217 -13.61 14.29 -24.32
N ASP A 218 -14.23 15.43 -23.98
CA ASP A 218 -15.07 16.20 -24.91
C ASP A 218 -14.27 16.67 -26.14
N GLN A 219 -13.03 17.15 -25.91
CA GLN A 219 -12.13 17.55 -26.99
C GLN A 219 -11.71 16.37 -27.88
N GLN A 220 -11.47 15.20 -27.28
CA GLN A 220 -11.15 13.98 -28.02
C GLN A 220 -12.34 13.52 -28.86
N GLU A 221 -13.56 13.53 -28.31
CA GLU A 221 -14.77 13.19 -29.05
C GLU A 221 -15.00 14.15 -30.23
N ALA A 222 -14.87 15.45 -30.00
CA ALA A 222 -14.96 16.46 -31.06
C ALA A 222 -13.90 16.26 -32.15
N SER A 223 -12.68 15.89 -31.75
CA SER A 223 -11.59 15.59 -32.69
C SER A 223 -11.87 14.36 -33.54
N VAL A 224 -12.40 13.28 -32.95
CA VAL A 224 -12.81 12.06 -33.67
C VAL A 224 -13.93 12.37 -34.64
N ARG A 225 -14.96 13.09 -34.20
CA ARG A 225 -16.07 13.52 -35.06
C ARG A 225 -15.57 14.32 -36.25
N ARG A 226 -14.68 15.30 -36.01
CA ARG A 226 -14.08 16.11 -37.05
C ARG A 226 -13.23 15.29 -38.02
N PHE A 227 -12.47 14.32 -37.50
CA PHE A 227 -11.68 13.41 -38.33
C PHE A 227 -12.58 12.57 -39.25
N LEU A 228 -13.69 12.03 -38.74
CA LEU A 228 -14.65 11.27 -39.55
C LEU A 228 -15.28 12.15 -40.65
N GLU A 229 -15.74 13.36 -40.32
CA GLU A 229 -16.28 14.31 -41.30
C GLU A 229 -15.29 14.66 -42.42
N LEU A 230 -14.00 14.81 -42.08
CA LEU A 230 -12.96 15.15 -43.04
C LEU A 230 -12.59 13.98 -43.97
N ASN A 231 -12.80 12.74 -43.51
CA ASN A 231 -12.46 11.52 -44.26
C ASN A 231 -13.67 10.88 -44.95
N ASP A 232 -14.90 11.33 -44.67
CA ASP A 232 -16.12 11.00 -45.43
C ASP A 232 -16.84 12.29 -45.90
N PRO A 233 -16.25 13.05 -46.84
CA PRO A 233 -16.79 14.33 -47.30
C PRO A 233 -18.12 14.22 -48.07
N ASP A 234 -18.50 13.01 -48.52
CA ASP A 234 -19.68 12.75 -49.36
C ASP A 234 -20.78 11.92 -48.65
N GLY A 235 -20.56 11.47 -47.41
CA GLY A 235 -21.55 10.71 -46.63
C GLY A 235 -21.86 9.31 -47.19
N LEU A 236 -20.87 8.64 -47.80
CA LEU A 236 -21.07 7.35 -48.48
C LEU A 236 -20.92 6.14 -47.52
N GLY A 237 -21.22 6.34 -46.23
CA GLY A 237 -21.42 5.27 -45.24
C GLY A 237 -22.79 4.58 -45.30
N GLU A 238 -23.78 5.13 -46.02
CA GLU A 238 -25.01 4.39 -46.36
C GLU A 238 -24.80 3.54 -47.62
N THR A 239 -24.04 2.45 -47.53
CA THR A 239 -24.17 1.35 -48.50
C THR A 239 -24.06 0.00 -47.80
N GLY A 240 -25.19 -0.70 -47.65
CA GLY A 240 -25.27 -2.14 -47.38
C GLY A 240 -26.06 -2.54 -46.16
#